data_AF-K2BKR4-F1
#
_entry.id   AF-K2BKR4-F1
#
_cell.length_a   1.000
_cell.length_b   1.000
_cell.length_c   1.000
_cell.angle_alpha   90.00
_cell.angle_beta   90.00
_cell.angle_gamma   90.00
#
_symmetry.space_group_name_H-M   'P 1'
#
loop_
_entity.id
_entity.type
_entity.pdbx_description
1 polymer ?
#
loop_
_entity_poly.entity_id
_entity_poly.type
_entity_poly.pdbx_seq_one_letter_code
_entity_poly.pdbx_strand_id
1 'polypeptide(L)'
;KLFTEFFESEKTGGLILIISTVFSLLAANLFIGQGYIDFWHKYVDLSFFGLELKYSIQHWINDGLVTVFFLLIGLEIERELYAGELSSFQKV
;
A
#
# COMPACT_ATOMS: atom_id res chain seq x y z
N LYS A 1 -6.34 25.79 7.17
CA LYS A 1 -5.08 25.91 7.94
C LYS A 1 -4.78 24.64 8.72
N LEU A 2 -5.66 24.17 9.60
CA LEU A 2 -5.46 22.90 10.35
C LEU A 2 -5.21 21.66 9.46
N PHE A 3 -5.91 21.50 8.35
CA PHE A 3 -5.73 20.33 7.47
C PHE A 3 -4.35 20.26 6.78
N THR A 4 -3.70 21.40 6.54
CA THR A 4 -2.41 21.48 5.84
C THR A 4 -1.26 21.16 6.79
N GLU A 5 -1.28 21.70 8.02
CA GLU A 5 -0.32 21.34 9.09
C GLU A 5 -0.46 19.88 9.52
N PHE A 6 -1.67 19.31 9.46
CA PHE A 6 -1.88 17.90 9.72
C PHE A 6 -1.15 17.06 8.65
N PHE A 7 -1.35 17.34 7.36
CA PHE A 7 -0.68 16.59 6.28
C PHE A 7 0.84 16.79 6.22
N GLU A 8 1.38 17.89 6.74
CA GLU A 8 2.83 18.16 6.79
C GLU A 8 3.59 17.37 7.87
N SER A 9 2.89 16.71 8.80
CA SER A 9 3.53 15.91 9.83
C SER A 9 3.69 14.44 9.39
N GLU A 10 4.90 13.89 9.48
CA GLU A 10 5.16 12.44 9.32
C GLU A 10 4.22 11.56 10.18
N LYS A 11 3.74 12.10 11.30
CA LYS A 11 2.80 11.44 12.22
C LYS A 11 1.44 11.16 11.58
N THR A 12 1.02 11.94 10.60
CA THR A 12 -0.31 11.84 9.98
C THR A 12 -0.42 10.63 9.07
N GLY A 13 0.67 10.25 8.39
CA GLY A 13 0.70 9.00 7.62
C GLY A 13 0.43 7.78 8.51
N GLY A 14 1.10 7.71 9.67
CA GLY A 14 0.89 6.64 10.64
C GLY A 14 -0.54 6.62 11.21
N LEU A 15 -1.12 7.79 11.50
CA LEU A 15 -2.48 7.88 12.03
C LEU A 15 -3.55 7.45 11.00
N ILE A 16 -3.37 7.83 9.72
CA ILE A 16 -4.26 7.39 8.63
C ILE A 16 -4.20 5.88 8.44
N LEU A 17 -3.02 5.27 8.55
CA LEU A 17 -2.86 3.81 8.48
C LEU A 17 -3.64 3.13 9.60
N ILE A 18 -3.47 3.59 10.85
CA ILE A 18 -4.18 3.02 12.00
C ILE A 18 -5.70 3.10 11.82
N ILE A 19 -6.22 4.26 11.42
CA ILE A 19 -7.67 4.45 11.19
C ILE A 19 -8.17 3.51 10.09
N SER A 20 -7.42 3.40 8.98
CA SER A 20 -7.76 2.48 7.88
C SER A 20 -7.79 1.02 8.34
N THR A 21 -6.82 0.59 9.16
CA THR A 21 -6.77 -0.75 9.72
C THR A 21 -7.96 -1.03 10.64
N VAL A 22 -8.28 -0.10 11.55
CA VAL A 22 -9.44 -0.24 12.46
C VAL A 22 -10.73 -0.33 11.65
N PHE A 23 -10.89 0.52 10.63
CA PHE A 23 -12.06 0.50 9.76
C PHE A 23 -12.20 -0.83 9.01
N SER A 24 -11.10 -1.36 8.46
CA SER A 24 -11.06 -2.66 7.78
C SER A 24 -11.45 -3.80 8.73
N LEU A 25 -10.93 -3.81 9.97
CA LEU A 25 -11.27 -4.80 10.98
C LEU A 25 -12.74 -4.74 11.37
N LEU A 26 -13.29 -3.53 11.59
CA LEU A 26 -14.70 -3.36 11.88
C LEU A 26 -15.57 -3.85 10.73
N ALA A 27 -15.25 -3.47 9.50
CA ALA A 27 -15.98 -3.89 8.30
C ALA A 27 -15.99 -5.42 8.14
N ALA A 28 -14.88 -6.10 8.44
CA ALA A 28 -14.78 -7.56 8.37
C ALA A 28 -15.54 -8.30 9.48
N ASN A 29 -15.67 -7.72 10.68
CA ASN A 29 -16.31 -8.37 11.84
C ASN A 29 -17.79 -8.02 12.04
N LEU A 30 -18.32 -7.01 11.33
CA LEU A 30 -19.73 -6.61 11.39
C LEU A 30 -20.62 -7.46 10.47
N PHE A 31 -21.93 -7.24 10.52
CA PHE A 31 -22.95 -7.94 9.70
C PHE A 31 -22.70 -7.86 8.18
N ILE A 32 -21.89 -6.90 7.73
CA ILE A 32 -21.46 -6.71 6.33
C ILE A 32 -20.21 -7.54 5.96
N GLY A 33 -19.61 -8.26 6.92
CA GLY A 33 -18.35 -8.98 6.74
C GLY A 33 -18.33 -9.93 5.55
N GLN A 34 -19.40 -10.69 5.30
CA GLN A 34 -19.51 -11.55 4.12
C GLN A 34 -19.49 -10.74 2.81
N GLY A 35 -20.31 -9.69 2.69
CA GLY A 35 -20.30 -8.83 1.51
C GLY A 35 -18.99 -8.07 1.30
N TYR A 36 -18.30 -7.71 2.39
CA TYR A 36 -16.97 -7.09 2.34
C TYR A 36 -15.91 -8.08 1.82
N ILE A 37 -15.87 -9.29 2.37
CA ILE A 37 -14.94 -10.34 1.95
C ILE A 37 -15.21 -10.75 0.50
N ASP A 38 -16.47 -10.94 0.12
CA ASP A 38 -16.88 -11.30 -1.24
C ASP A 38 -16.52 -10.21 -2.25
N PHE A 39 -16.60 -8.93 -1.87
CA PHE A 39 -16.12 -7.82 -2.69
C PHE A 39 -14.62 -7.94 -2.97
N TRP A 40 -13.80 -8.20 -1.95
CA TRP A 40 -12.35 -8.36 -2.12
C TRP A 40 -11.96 -9.61 -2.93
N HIS A 41 -12.72 -10.70 -2.78
CA HIS A 41 -12.51 -11.97 -3.48
C HIS A 41 -13.16 -11.99 -4.87
N LYS A 42 -13.88 -10.94 -5.26
CA LYS A 42 -14.47 -10.83 -6.59
C LYS A 42 -13.35 -10.91 -7.63
N TYR A 43 -13.40 -11.95 -8.44
CA TYR A 43 -12.48 -12.13 -9.56
C TYR A 43 -12.85 -11.15 -10.66
N VAL A 44 -11.85 -10.39 -11.11
CA VAL A 44 -11.99 -9.52 -12.27
C VAL A 44 -11.27 -10.25 -13.39
N ASP A 45 -12.04 -10.86 -14.28
CA ASP A 45 -11.53 -11.46 -15.50
C ASP A 45 -11.21 -10.34 -16.50
N LEU A 46 -9.97 -9.84 -16.45
CA LEU A 46 -9.41 -9.04 -17.54
C LEU A 46 -8.73 -10.00 -18.52
N SER A 47 -9.43 -10.36 -19.59
CA SER A 47 -8.86 -11.05 -20.74
C SER A 47 -8.35 -10.02 -21.76
N PHE A 48 -7.04 -9.86 -21.86
CA PHE A 48 -6.41 -8.97 -22.85
C PHE A 48 -5.47 -9.79 -23.73
N PHE A 49 -5.72 -9.79 -25.05
CA PHE A 49 -4.83 -10.38 -26.06
C PHE A 49 -4.46 -11.87 -25.84
N GLY A 50 -5.40 -12.68 -25.32
CA GLY A 50 -5.19 -14.12 -25.09
C GLY A 50 -4.51 -14.50 -23.77
N LEU A 51 -4.19 -13.51 -22.92
CA LEU A 51 -3.78 -13.73 -21.54
C LEU A 51 -5.02 -13.70 -20.63
N GLU A 52 -5.31 -14.81 -19.96
CA GLU A 52 -6.33 -14.86 -18.90
C GLU A 52 -5.71 -14.47 -17.56
N LEU A 53 -5.87 -13.21 -17.15
CA LEU A 53 -5.43 -12.73 -15.84
C LEU A 53 -6.59 -12.84 -14.85
N LYS A 54 -6.73 -14.03 -14.24
CA LYS A 54 -7.73 -14.30 -13.21
C LYS A 54 -7.21 -13.89 -11.84
N TYR A 55 -7.34 -12.60 -11.52
CA TYR A 55 -6.95 -12.09 -10.21
C TYR A 55 -8.16 -11.50 -9.49
N SER A 56 -8.21 -11.72 -8.18
CA SER A 56 -9.17 -11.02 -7.32
C SER A 56 -8.81 -9.54 -7.22
N ILE A 57 -9.80 -8.71 -6.86
CA ILE A 57 -9.58 -7.28 -6.59
C ILE A 57 -8.48 -7.10 -5.53
N GLN A 58 -8.45 -7.97 -4.51
CA GLN A 58 -7.41 -7.97 -3.49
C GLN A 58 -6.00 -8.18 -4.09
N HIS A 59 -5.83 -9.13 -5.01
CA HIS A 59 -4.51 -9.39 -5.62
C HIS A 59 -4.03 -8.20 -6.45
N TRP A 60 -4.90 -7.62 -7.28
CA TRP A 60 -4.57 -6.42 -8.06
C TRP A 60 -4.11 -5.25 -7.20
N ILE A 61 -4.82 -4.97 -6.11
CA ILE A 61 -4.49 -3.86 -5.22
C ILE A 61 -3.20 -4.16 -4.46
N ASN A 62 -3.02 -5.39 -3.97
CA ASN A 62 -1.81 -5.79 -3.27
C ASN A 62 -0.59 -5.63 -4.17
N ASP A 63 -0.62 -6.20 -5.38
CA ASP A 63 0.51 -6.15 -6.30
C ASP A 63 0.79 -4.72 -6.77
N GLY A 64 -0.25 -3.93 -7.05
CA GLY A 64 -0.12 -2.53 -7.45
C GLY A 64 0.47 -1.64 -6.35
N LEU A 65 -0.07 -1.71 -5.13
CA LEU A 65 0.41 -0.91 -4.00
C LEU A 65 1.82 -1.33 -3.57
N VAL A 66 2.10 -2.63 -3.51
CA VAL A 66 3.44 -3.14 -3.20
C VAL A 66 4.44 -2.72 -4.27
N THR A 67 4.06 -2.72 -5.55
CA THR A 67 4.94 -2.22 -6.63
C THR A 67 5.32 -0.76 -6.42
N VAL A 68 4.35 0.11 -6.11
CA VAL A 68 4.63 1.54 -5.84
C VAL A 68 5.48 1.70 -4.57
N PHE A 69 5.21 0.93 -3.52
CA PHE A 69 5.99 0.94 -2.29
C PHE A 69 7.45 0.55 -2.53
N PHE A 70 7.71 -0.52 -3.27
CA PHE A 70 9.07 -0.94 -3.64
C PHE A 70 9.76 0.05 -4.56
N LEU A 71 9.04 0.71 -5.46
CA LEU A 71 9.61 1.78 -6.28
C LEU A 71 10.11 2.93 -5.39
N LEU A 72 9.31 3.41 -4.44
CA LEU A 72 9.69 4.49 -3.52
C LEU A 72 10.88 4.09 -2.65
N ILE A 73 10.87 2.87 -2.11
CA ILE A 73 12.01 2.34 -1.35
C ILE A 73 13.25 2.22 -2.23
N GLY A 74 13.10 1.76 -3.47
CA GLY A 74 14.22 1.63 -4.40
C GLY A 74 14.88 2.98 -4.68
N LEU A 75 14.08 4.03 -4.91
CA LEU A 75 14.58 5.39 -5.10
C LEU A 75 15.23 5.96 -3.83
N GLU A 76 14.67 5.66 -2.66
CA GLU A 76 15.23 6.08 -1.37
C GLU A 76 16.59 5.41 -1.12
N ILE A 77 16.69 4.11 -1.36
CA ILE A 77 17.95 3.35 -1.25
C ILE A 77 18.97 3.88 -2.26
N GLU A 78 18.57 4.13 -3.50
CA GLU A 78 19.46 4.73 -4.51
C GLU A 78 20.01 6.08 -4.02
N ARG A 79 19.13 6.95 -3.50
CA ARG A 79 19.50 8.24 -2.91
C ARG A 79 20.49 8.08 -1.75
N GLU A 80 20.25 7.15 -0.84
CA GLU A 80 21.13 6.88 0.31
C GLU A 80 22.49 6.30 -0.10
N LEU A 81 22.54 5.49 -1.15
CA LEU A 81 23.78 4.94 -1.69
C LEU A 81 24.67 6.01 -2.32
N TYR A 82 24.09 7.00 -3.02
CA TYR A 82 24.86 8.05 -3.69
C TYR A 82 25.20 9.25 -2.80
N ALA A 83 24.28 9.66 -1.93
CA ALA A 83 24.40 10.92 -1.17
C ALA A 83 24.14 10.76 0.34
N GLY A 84 23.85 9.54 0.81
CA GLY A 84 23.54 9.24 2.20
C GLY A 84 24.65 8.51 2.93
N GLU A 85 24.31 7.99 4.11
CA GLU A 85 25.25 7.34 5.03
C GLU A 85 25.78 6.00 4.51
N LEU A 86 25.06 5.34 3.59
CA LEU A 86 25.46 4.10 2.94
C LEU A 86 26.51 4.29 1.83
N SER A 87 26.80 5.53 1.44
CA SER A 87 27.85 5.84 0.45
C SER A 87 29.27 5.51 0.92
N SER A 88 29.48 5.43 2.25
CA SER A 88 30.75 5.09 2.87
C SER A 88 30.64 3.76 3.61
N PHE A 89 31.09 2.69 2.96
CA PHE A 89 31.28 1.36 3.58
C PHE A 89 32.28 1.34 4.76
N GLN A 90 32.83 2.49 5.18
CA GLN A 90 34.02 2.58 6.03
C GLN A 90 33.78 3.13 7.44
N LYS A 91 32.52 3.29 7.87
CA LYS A 91 32.15 3.57 9.28
C LYS A 91 31.15 2.54 9.82
N VAL A 92 31.45 1.26 9.64
CA VAL A 92 30.86 0.17 10.43
C VAL A 92 32.00 -0.68 10.97
#